data_AF-A0A4P6TJ71-F1
#
_entry.id   AF-A0A4P6TJ71-F1
#
_cell.length_a   1.000
_cell.length_b   1.000
_cell.length_c   1.000
_cell.angle_alpha   90.00
_cell.angle_beta   90.00
_cell.angle_gamma   90.00
#
_symmetry.space_group_name_H-M   'P 1'
#
loop_
_entity.id
_entity.type
_entity.pdbx_description
1 polymer ?
#
loop_
_entity_poly.entity_id
_entity_poly.type
_entity_poly.pdbx_seq_one_letter_code
_entity_poly.pdbx_strand_id
1 'polypeptide(L)'
;MPFEPVSMQDPSNLLQSAQALQQGAVMATAIGTGVILAAIVIQTAYLAKKLNKLQSTVDRISQDVHAQNIIFYMEKITHYFGQVEAARDYLASPDAHEEVRDIAPVILANLATERAQLMLFINNIMELAKNSDHISQEHYTLIIDFVAMAMDLIPKGLFIEKELYVYVEKFVLAEQISTQGIKRYMALIQEYKDWCNNQFRLALKGDKRAALLTERDQTLKALFQSEENRLLLSV
;
A
#
# COMPACT_ATOMS: atom_id res chain seq x y z
N MET A 1 24.46 -23.37 16.90
CA MET A 1 23.89 -24.34 15.94
C MET A 1 23.84 -23.66 14.58
N PRO A 2 24.20 -24.32 13.47
CA PRO A 2 24.20 -23.67 12.16
C PRO A 2 22.76 -23.48 11.69
N PHE A 3 22.46 -22.26 11.23
CA PHE A 3 21.15 -21.88 10.71
C PHE A 3 20.89 -22.62 9.39
N GLU A 4 19.82 -23.41 9.34
CA GLU A 4 19.32 -23.97 8.09
C GLU A 4 18.68 -22.86 7.25
N PRO A 5 19.00 -22.74 5.95
CA PRO A 5 18.34 -21.79 5.08
C PRO A 5 16.89 -22.26 4.89
N VAL A 6 15.93 -21.42 5.25
CA VAL A 6 14.51 -21.69 4.99
C VAL A 6 14.32 -21.77 3.48
N SER A 7 14.09 -22.98 3.00
CA SER A 7 13.76 -23.32 1.63
C SER A 7 12.48 -22.59 1.21
N MET A 8 12.65 -21.57 0.37
CA MET A 8 11.56 -20.88 -0.31
C MET A 8 10.84 -21.83 -1.25
N GLN A 9 9.52 -22.00 -1.11
CA GLN A 9 8.64 -22.38 -2.22
C GLN A 9 7.16 -22.12 -1.94
N ASP A 10 6.54 -21.43 -2.91
CA ASP A 10 5.12 -21.34 -3.26
C ASP A 10 4.18 -20.35 -2.48
N PRO A 11 3.65 -19.28 -3.13
CA PRO A 11 2.63 -18.37 -2.58
C PRO A 11 1.33 -19.07 -2.16
N SER A 12 1.07 -20.27 -2.67
CA SER A 12 -0.06 -21.12 -2.29
C SER A 12 0.01 -21.60 -0.83
N ASN A 13 1.21 -21.72 -0.26
CA ASN A 13 1.41 -22.06 1.15
C ASN A 13 1.00 -20.92 2.10
N LEU A 14 1.02 -19.67 1.64
CA LEU A 14 0.59 -18.50 2.42
C LEU A 14 -0.92 -18.50 2.66
N LEU A 15 -1.70 -18.84 1.63
CA LEU A 15 -3.16 -18.97 1.70
C LEU A 15 -3.60 -20.06 2.68
N GLN A 16 -2.90 -21.19 2.68
CA GLN A 16 -3.17 -22.28 3.62
C GLN A 16 -2.83 -21.89 5.06
N SER A 17 -1.71 -21.18 5.27
CA SER A 17 -1.37 -20.66 6.60
C SER A 17 -2.34 -19.58 7.11
N ALA A 18 -2.85 -18.71 6.22
CA ALA A 18 -3.85 -17.71 6.56
C ALA A 18 -5.23 -18.31 6.87
N GLN A 19 -5.64 -19.35 6.13
CA GLN A 19 -6.88 -20.09 6.42
C GLN A 19 -6.81 -20.87 7.74
N ALA A 20 -5.63 -21.37 8.13
CA ALA A 20 -5.41 -21.98 9.44
C ALA A 20 -5.55 -20.97 10.59
N LEU A 21 -5.22 -19.70 10.36
CA LEU A 21 -5.37 -18.62 11.36
C LEU A 21 -6.84 -18.22 11.59
N GLN A 22 -7.71 -18.32 10.57
CA GLN A 22 -9.15 -18.04 10.73
C GLN A 22 -9.89 -19.05 11.62
N GLN A 23 -9.38 -20.28 11.78
CA GLN A 23 -10.05 -21.33 12.55
C GLN A 23 -9.59 -21.43 14.00
N GLY A 24 -8.53 -20.72 14.40
CA GLY A 24 -7.89 -20.86 15.73
C GLY A 24 -7.72 -19.54 16.48
N ALA A 25 -8.81 -18.96 16.98
CA ALA A 25 -8.84 -17.64 17.61
C ALA A 25 -8.10 -17.49 18.97
N VAL A 26 -7.20 -18.40 19.38
CA VAL A 26 -6.57 -18.32 20.73
C VAL A 26 -5.07 -18.65 20.79
N MET A 27 -4.39 -19.00 19.69
CA MET A 27 -2.92 -19.28 19.72
C MET A 27 -2.13 -18.71 18.54
N ALA A 28 -2.41 -17.47 18.12
CA ALA A 28 -1.90 -16.91 16.87
C ALA A 28 -1.00 -15.68 16.99
N THR A 29 -0.45 -15.35 18.17
CA THR A 29 0.28 -14.08 18.35
C THR A 29 1.79 -14.13 18.08
N ALA A 30 2.40 -15.31 17.91
CA ALA A 30 3.85 -15.41 17.69
C ALA A 30 4.27 -16.06 16.35
N ILE A 31 3.51 -17.05 15.85
CA ILE A 31 3.86 -17.78 14.62
C ILE A 31 3.31 -17.07 13.37
N GLY A 32 2.17 -16.37 13.49
CA GLY A 32 1.54 -15.65 12.37
C GLY A 32 2.35 -14.42 11.91
N THR A 33 2.95 -13.70 12.85
CA THR A 33 3.65 -12.45 12.58
C THR A 33 4.92 -12.65 11.75
N GLY A 34 5.71 -13.69 12.06
CA GLY A 34 6.98 -13.96 11.37
C GLY A 34 6.81 -14.37 9.89
N VAL A 35 5.80 -15.18 9.58
CA VAL A 35 5.51 -15.60 8.19
C VAL A 35 4.97 -14.44 7.36
N ILE A 36 4.11 -13.60 7.94
CA ILE A 36 3.57 -12.42 7.25
C ILE A 36 4.67 -11.37 7.06
N LEU A 37 5.55 -11.14 8.04
CA LEU A 37 6.72 -10.27 7.89
C LEU A 37 7.65 -10.76 6.76
N ALA A 38 7.93 -12.06 6.68
CA ALA A 38 8.76 -12.63 5.61
C ALA A 38 8.12 -12.48 4.22
N ALA A 39 6.80 -12.65 4.10
CA ALA A 39 6.07 -12.39 2.86
C ALA A 39 6.11 -10.90 2.48
N ILE A 40 6.01 -10.00 3.45
CA ILE A 40 6.14 -8.56 3.23
C ILE A 40 7.55 -8.20 2.77
N VAL A 41 8.61 -8.81 3.29
CA VAL A 41 10.00 -8.60 2.80
C VAL A 41 10.11 -8.89 1.28
N ILE A 42 9.45 -9.93 0.79
CA ILE A 42 9.44 -10.26 -0.65
C ILE A 42 8.65 -9.22 -1.46
N GLN A 43 7.51 -8.77 -0.95
CA GLN A 43 6.64 -7.83 -1.65
C GLN A 43 7.14 -6.39 -1.62
N THR A 44 7.77 -6.00 -0.53
CA THR A 44 8.45 -4.71 -0.40
C THR A 44 9.65 -4.62 -1.35
N ALA A 45 10.40 -5.71 -1.53
CA ALA A 45 11.40 -5.81 -2.60
C ALA A 45 10.79 -5.69 -4.01
N TYR A 46 9.61 -6.29 -4.24
CA TYR A 46 8.87 -6.16 -5.51
C TYR A 46 8.36 -4.72 -5.75
N LEU A 47 7.84 -4.05 -4.73
CA LEU A 47 7.39 -2.66 -4.76
C LEU A 47 8.56 -1.69 -4.93
N ALA A 48 9.68 -1.89 -4.24
CA ALA A 48 10.92 -1.14 -4.43
C ALA A 48 11.41 -1.27 -5.88
N LYS A 49 11.28 -2.45 -6.49
CA LYS A 49 11.58 -2.65 -7.92
C LYS A 49 10.62 -1.88 -8.83
N LYS A 50 9.34 -1.75 -8.44
CA LYS A 50 8.34 -0.96 -9.18
C LYS A 50 8.61 0.55 -9.06
N LEU A 51 9.02 1.02 -7.89
CA LEU A 51 9.46 2.40 -7.63
C LEU A 51 10.75 2.73 -8.39
N ASN A 52 11.75 1.85 -8.36
CA ASN A 52 13.00 2.00 -9.12
C ASN A 52 12.76 2.04 -10.64
N LYS A 53 11.81 1.24 -11.15
CA LYS A 53 11.42 1.29 -12.56
C LYS A 53 10.79 2.63 -12.94
N LEU A 54 9.97 3.20 -12.06
CA LEU A 54 9.39 4.53 -12.23
C LEU A 54 10.44 5.64 -12.17
N GLN A 55 11.39 5.57 -11.23
CA GLN A 55 12.50 6.52 -11.10
C GLN A 55 13.40 6.52 -12.34
N SER A 56 13.72 5.33 -12.89
CA SER A 56 14.47 5.23 -14.16
C SER A 56 13.73 5.80 -15.38
N THR A 57 12.40 5.91 -15.30
CA THR A 57 11.57 6.54 -16.35
C THR A 57 11.60 8.07 -16.22
N VAL A 58 11.69 8.59 -14.99
CA VAL A 58 11.84 10.02 -14.69
C VAL A 58 13.19 10.56 -15.16
N ASP A 59 14.27 9.84 -14.90
CA ASP A 59 15.64 10.26 -15.29
C ASP A 59 15.80 10.45 -16.81
N ARG A 60 14.95 9.80 -17.61
CA ARG A 60 14.94 9.90 -19.09
C ARG A 60 14.10 11.06 -19.64
N ILE A 61 13.25 11.71 -18.83
CA ILE A 61 12.16 12.59 -19.31
C ILE A 61 12.21 14.01 -18.68
N SER A 62 13.27 14.36 -17.94
CA SER A 62 13.35 15.56 -17.08
C SER A 62 13.37 16.95 -17.77
N GLN A 63 12.69 17.16 -18.90
CA GLN A 63 12.46 18.49 -19.50
C GLN A 63 10.99 18.95 -19.55
N ASP A 64 9.99 18.09 -19.28
CA ASP A 64 8.56 18.44 -19.40
C ASP A 64 7.81 18.60 -18.07
N VAL A 65 6.72 19.40 -18.08
CA VAL A 65 5.76 19.54 -16.96
C VAL A 65 5.21 18.18 -16.49
N HIS A 66 5.14 17.19 -17.40
CA HIS A 66 4.78 15.82 -17.05
C HIS A 66 5.79 15.15 -16.11
N ALA A 67 7.09 15.42 -16.27
CA ALA A 67 8.10 14.90 -15.36
C ALA A 67 7.91 15.45 -13.94
N GLN A 68 7.50 16.72 -13.80
CA GLN A 68 7.26 17.32 -12.48
C GLN A 68 6.08 16.66 -11.74
N ASN A 69 4.98 16.37 -12.44
CA ASN A 69 3.85 15.66 -11.84
C ASN A 69 4.23 14.24 -11.41
N ILE A 70 5.01 13.52 -12.24
CA ILE A 70 5.50 12.18 -11.90
C ILE A 70 6.44 12.24 -10.69
N ILE A 71 7.39 13.17 -10.67
CA ILE A 71 8.33 13.37 -9.55
C ILE A 71 7.55 13.64 -8.27
N PHE A 72 6.56 14.53 -8.33
CA PHE A 72 5.75 14.89 -7.16
C PHE A 72 4.93 13.70 -6.63
N TYR A 73 4.31 12.91 -7.52
CA TYR A 73 3.57 11.71 -7.13
C TYR A 73 4.50 10.64 -6.54
N MET A 74 5.67 10.45 -7.16
CA MET A 74 6.70 9.56 -6.69
C MET A 74 7.23 9.98 -5.32
N GLU A 75 7.42 11.27 -5.08
CA GLU A 75 7.85 11.80 -3.78
C GLU A 75 6.82 11.43 -2.69
N LYS A 76 5.52 11.60 -2.94
CA LYS A 76 4.47 11.23 -1.97
C LYS A 76 4.48 9.75 -1.62
N ILE A 77 4.59 8.88 -2.62
CA ILE A 77 4.66 7.44 -2.37
C ILE A 77 5.98 7.07 -1.67
N THR A 78 7.10 7.62 -2.13
CA THR A 78 8.44 7.31 -1.61
C THR A 78 8.57 7.75 -0.17
N HIS A 79 8.01 8.89 0.20
CA HIS A 79 8.06 9.37 1.58
C HIS A 79 7.31 8.42 2.52
N TYR A 80 6.04 8.11 2.21
CA TYR A 80 5.25 7.18 3.02
C TYR A 80 5.89 5.78 3.06
N PHE A 81 6.25 5.25 1.90
CA PHE A 81 6.78 3.89 1.82
C PHE A 81 8.18 3.77 2.42
N GLY A 82 9.01 4.81 2.36
CA GLY A 82 10.29 4.86 3.06
C GLY A 82 10.13 4.71 4.58
N GLN A 83 9.09 5.32 5.16
CA GLN A 83 8.77 5.13 6.59
C GLN A 83 8.30 3.70 6.89
N VAL A 84 7.50 3.12 5.99
CA VAL A 84 7.04 1.72 6.11
C VAL A 84 8.21 0.75 6.05
N GLU A 85 9.14 0.95 5.12
CA GLU A 85 10.35 0.14 4.98
C GLU A 85 11.24 0.24 6.23
N ALA A 86 11.47 1.46 6.73
CA ALA A 86 12.24 1.66 7.95
C ALA A 86 11.60 0.96 9.15
N ALA A 87 10.29 1.07 9.32
CA ALA A 87 9.54 0.37 10.37
C ALA A 87 9.66 -1.15 10.25
N ARG A 88 9.61 -1.70 9.03
CA ARG A 88 9.83 -3.12 8.77
C ARG A 88 11.23 -3.56 9.18
N ASP A 89 12.27 -2.79 8.88
CA ASP A 89 13.65 -3.14 9.23
C ASP A 89 13.85 -3.22 10.76
N TYR A 90 13.19 -2.35 11.51
CA TYR A 90 13.16 -2.42 12.98
C TYR A 90 12.43 -3.67 13.49
N LEU A 91 11.28 -4.02 12.89
CA LEU A 91 10.55 -5.25 13.23
C LEU A 91 11.35 -6.53 12.91
N ALA A 92 12.25 -6.47 11.93
CA ALA A 92 13.10 -7.58 11.55
C ALA A 92 14.33 -7.79 12.46
N SER A 93 14.51 -6.97 13.49
CA SER A 93 15.68 -6.97 14.38
C SER A 93 15.29 -7.31 15.84
N PRO A 94 15.13 -8.60 16.19
CA PRO A 94 14.67 -9.02 17.53
C PRO A 94 15.62 -8.60 18.65
N ASP A 95 16.91 -8.53 18.36
CA ASP A 95 17.96 -8.21 19.33
C ASP A 95 17.97 -6.72 19.74
N ALA A 96 17.23 -5.87 19.03
CA ALA A 96 17.17 -4.42 19.24
C ALA A 96 15.82 -3.95 19.81
N HIS A 97 15.07 -4.84 20.49
CA HIS A 97 13.70 -4.56 20.94
C HIS A 97 13.58 -3.31 21.82
N GLU A 98 14.45 -3.17 22.82
CA GLU A 98 14.42 -2.01 23.74
C GLU A 98 14.80 -0.71 23.02
N GLU A 99 15.80 -0.74 22.14
CA GLU A 99 16.21 0.43 21.34
C GLU A 99 15.10 0.85 20.38
N VAL A 100 14.41 -0.11 19.74
CA VAL A 100 13.25 0.16 18.89
C VAL A 100 12.11 0.75 19.71
N ARG A 101 11.89 0.27 20.94
CA ARG A 101 10.85 0.79 21.84
C ARG A 101 11.06 2.27 22.18
N ASP A 102 12.30 2.70 22.36
CA ASP A 102 12.65 4.09 22.65
C ASP A 102 12.33 5.04 21.49
N ILE A 103 12.53 4.60 20.24
CA ILE A 103 12.30 5.43 19.05
C ILE A 103 10.92 5.22 18.40
N ALA A 104 10.19 4.17 18.78
CA ALA A 104 8.91 3.81 18.19
C ALA A 104 7.85 4.93 18.21
N PRO A 105 7.70 5.75 19.27
CA PRO A 105 6.74 6.85 19.25
C PRO A 105 6.94 7.82 18.08
N VAL A 106 8.20 8.08 17.71
CA VAL A 106 8.55 8.96 16.57
C VAL A 106 8.20 8.28 15.25
N ILE A 107 8.58 7.02 15.08
CA ILE A 107 8.31 6.26 13.86
C ILE A 107 6.80 6.13 13.62
N LEU A 108 6.05 5.78 14.67
CA LEU A 108 4.60 5.63 14.62
C LEU A 108 3.89 6.95 14.31
N ALA A 109 4.35 8.06 14.90
CA ALA A 109 3.81 9.38 14.59
C ALA A 109 4.06 9.78 13.12
N ASN A 110 5.24 9.50 12.58
CA ASN A 110 5.57 9.74 11.19
C ASN A 110 4.72 8.87 10.25
N LEU A 111 4.61 7.56 10.52
CA LEU A 111 3.76 6.64 9.74
C LEU A 111 2.30 7.11 9.70
N ALA A 112 1.72 7.43 10.85
CA ALA A 112 0.36 7.90 10.94
C ALA A 112 0.13 9.20 10.15
N THR A 113 1.09 10.12 10.23
CA THR A 113 1.06 11.42 9.54
C THR A 113 1.15 11.23 8.02
N GLU A 114 2.15 10.50 7.54
CA GLU A 114 2.37 10.26 6.12
C GLU A 114 1.23 9.44 5.50
N ARG A 115 0.70 8.44 6.21
CA ARG A 115 -0.49 7.71 5.77
C ARG A 115 -1.69 8.64 5.60
N ALA A 116 -1.93 9.51 6.58
CA ALA A 116 -3.04 10.45 6.53
C ALA A 116 -2.88 11.45 5.38
N GLN A 117 -1.68 11.99 5.18
CA GLN A 117 -1.37 12.88 4.07
C GLN A 117 -1.57 12.20 2.72
N LEU A 118 -1.08 10.97 2.55
CA LEU A 118 -1.25 10.22 1.31
C LEU A 118 -2.73 9.97 1.00
N MET A 119 -3.52 9.52 1.98
CA MET A 119 -4.97 9.33 1.80
C MET A 119 -5.69 10.63 1.44
N LEU A 120 -5.36 11.75 2.09
CA LEU A 120 -5.93 13.06 1.75
C LEU A 120 -5.53 13.52 0.35
N PHE A 121 -4.27 13.31 -0.02
CA PHE A 121 -3.77 13.64 -1.34
C PHE A 121 -4.48 12.85 -2.43
N ILE A 122 -4.72 11.56 -2.22
CA ILE A 122 -5.50 10.72 -3.12
C ILE A 122 -6.92 11.27 -3.28
N ASN A 123 -7.60 11.63 -2.19
CA ASN A 123 -8.94 12.23 -2.28
C ASN A 123 -8.93 13.48 -3.14
N ASN A 124 -7.99 14.39 -2.87
CA ASN A 124 -7.91 15.66 -3.58
C ASN A 124 -7.62 15.48 -5.07
N ILE A 125 -6.71 14.57 -5.41
CA ILE A 125 -6.33 14.34 -6.81
C ILE A 125 -7.40 13.58 -7.58
N MET A 126 -8.13 12.70 -6.91
CA MET A 126 -9.32 12.03 -7.45
C MET A 126 -10.43 13.04 -7.73
N GLU A 127 -10.66 13.98 -6.82
CA GLU A 127 -11.67 15.02 -6.99
C GLU A 127 -11.31 15.97 -8.13
N LEU A 128 -10.03 16.32 -8.25
CA LEU A 128 -9.49 17.05 -9.38
C LEU A 128 -9.75 16.29 -10.70
N ALA A 129 -9.45 14.98 -10.74
CA ALA A 129 -9.66 14.14 -11.92
C ALA A 129 -11.15 13.98 -12.32
N LYS A 130 -12.07 14.04 -11.35
CA LYS A 130 -13.53 13.99 -11.57
C LYS A 130 -14.08 15.29 -12.15
N ASN A 131 -13.65 16.43 -11.60
CA ASN A 131 -14.35 17.70 -11.80
C ASN A 131 -13.67 18.65 -12.78
N SER A 132 -12.44 18.35 -13.21
CA SER A 132 -11.72 19.24 -14.12
C SER A 132 -11.76 18.73 -15.55
N ASP A 133 -12.36 19.53 -16.42
CA ASP A 133 -12.37 19.34 -17.88
C ASP A 133 -11.04 19.78 -18.54
N HIS A 134 -10.12 20.36 -17.77
CA HIS A 134 -8.89 20.96 -18.28
C HIS A 134 -7.63 20.11 -18.01
N ILE A 135 -7.78 18.94 -17.41
CA ILE A 135 -6.66 18.01 -17.21
C ILE A 135 -6.35 17.33 -18.55
N SER A 136 -5.08 17.36 -18.95
CA SER A 136 -4.64 16.65 -20.16
C SER A 136 -4.83 15.14 -20.00
N GLN A 137 -4.99 14.44 -21.12
CA GLN A 137 -5.16 12.98 -21.11
C GLN A 137 -3.98 12.26 -20.44
N GLU A 138 -2.76 12.75 -20.61
CA GLU A 138 -1.56 12.21 -19.99
C GLU A 138 -1.56 12.45 -18.48
N HIS A 139 -1.94 13.65 -18.03
CA HIS A 139 -2.01 13.95 -16.60
C HIS A 139 -3.11 13.12 -15.91
N TYR A 140 -4.26 12.96 -16.56
CA TYR A 140 -5.34 12.09 -16.09
C TYR A 140 -4.88 10.64 -15.92
N THR A 141 -4.14 10.14 -16.90
CA THR A 141 -3.49 8.82 -16.92
C THR A 141 -2.53 8.63 -15.74
N LEU A 142 -1.67 9.63 -15.48
CA LEU A 142 -0.74 9.61 -14.35
C LEU A 142 -1.45 9.57 -13.00
N ILE A 143 -2.56 10.30 -12.86
CA ILE A 143 -3.37 10.29 -11.64
C ILE A 143 -3.92 8.88 -11.39
N ILE A 144 -4.46 8.21 -12.40
CA ILE A 144 -5.00 6.85 -12.25
C ILE A 144 -3.90 5.88 -11.80
N ASP A 145 -2.73 5.93 -12.42
CA ASP A 145 -1.60 5.05 -12.07
C ASP A 145 -1.11 5.29 -10.66
N PHE A 146 -0.98 6.56 -10.27
CA PHE A 146 -0.61 6.96 -8.92
C PHE A 146 -1.61 6.44 -7.88
N VAL A 147 -2.91 6.69 -8.09
CA VAL A 147 -3.95 6.28 -7.15
C VAL A 147 -4.00 4.76 -7.02
N ALA A 148 -3.94 4.03 -8.13
CA ALA A 148 -3.93 2.57 -8.10
C ALA A 148 -2.70 2.03 -7.34
N MET A 149 -1.53 2.63 -7.55
CA MET A 149 -0.30 2.25 -6.82
C MET A 149 -0.43 2.54 -5.33
N ALA A 150 -0.88 3.74 -4.97
CA ALA A 150 -1.01 4.14 -3.57
C ALA A 150 -2.08 3.31 -2.84
N MET A 151 -3.19 2.97 -3.50
CA MET A 151 -4.20 2.04 -2.97
C MET A 151 -3.62 0.66 -2.68
N ASP A 152 -2.70 0.16 -3.51
CA ASP A 152 -2.06 -1.15 -3.28
C ASP A 152 -1.05 -1.11 -2.11
N LEU A 153 -0.46 0.06 -1.84
CA LEU A 153 0.57 0.26 -0.82
C LEU A 153 0.01 0.45 0.59
N ILE A 154 -1.12 1.16 0.70
CA ILE A 154 -1.69 1.53 1.99
C ILE A 154 -1.96 0.32 2.91
N PRO A 155 -2.55 -0.79 2.44
CA PRO A 155 -2.78 -1.97 3.28
C PRO A 155 -1.52 -2.56 3.90
N LYS A 156 -0.42 -2.58 3.12
CA LYS A 156 0.88 -3.09 3.55
C LYS A 156 1.47 -2.21 4.65
N GLY A 157 1.39 -0.89 4.47
CA GLY A 157 1.84 0.06 5.50
C GLY A 157 0.98 0.02 6.76
N LEU A 158 -0.35 -0.12 6.64
CA LEU A 158 -1.25 -0.28 7.79
C LEU A 158 -0.92 -1.53 8.62
N PHE A 159 -0.62 -2.64 7.95
CA PHE A 159 -0.19 -3.86 8.60
C PHE A 159 1.12 -3.65 9.38
N ILE A 160 2.15 -3.07 8.75
CA ILE A 160 3.44 -2.79 9.41
C ILE A 160 3.28 -1.82 10.57
N GLU A 161 2.47 -0.76 10.42
CA GLU A 161 2.16 0.19 11.50
C GLU A 161 1.51 -0.52 12.69
N LYS A 162 0.54 -1.40 12.44
CA LYS A 162 -0.09 -2.24 13.47
C LYS A 162 0.92 -3.15 14.15
N GLU A 163 1.74 -3.87 13.39
CA GLU A 163 2.74 -4.79 13.95
C GLU A 163 3.78 -4.05 14.80
N LEU A 164 4.18 -2.84 14.40
CA LEU A 164 5.06 -2.01 15.22
C LEU A 164 4.39 -1.62 16.55
N TYR A 165 3.10 -1.26 16.55
CA TYR A 165 2.37 -1.03 17.80
C TYR A 165 2.31 -2.29 18.69
N VAL A 166 2.12 -3.47 18.11
CA VAL A 166 2.12 -4.74 18.85
C VAL A 166 3.50 -5.05 19.41
N TYR A 167 4.56 -4.87 18.60
CA TYR A 167 5.96 -5.10 18.98
C TYR A 167 6.37 -4.28 20.19
N VAL A 168 5.91 -3.03 20.30
CA VAL A 168 6.17 -2.15 21.44
C VAL A 168 5.07 -2.15 22.51
N GLU A 169 4.22 -3.18 22.50
CA GLU A 169 3.20 -3.47 23.52
C GLU A 169 2.12 -2.38 23.67
N LYS A 170 1.80 -1.66 22.59
CA LYS A 170 0.76 -0.63 22.53
C LYS A 170 -0.53 -1.17 21.92
N PHE A 171 -1.07 -2.24 22.50
CA PHE A 171 -2.19 -3.01 21.92
C PHE A 171 -3.47 -2.21 21.65
N VAL A 172 -3.83 -1.27 22.53
CA VAL A 172 -5.02 -0.40 22.32
C VAL A 172 -4.86 0.46 21.07
N LEU A 173 -3.65 0.99 20.85
CA LEU A 173 -3.36 1.77 19.64
C LEU A 173 -3.30 0.88 18.40
N ALA A 174 -2.79 -0.34 18.52
CA ALA A 174 -2.81 -1.36 17.45
C ALA A 174 -4.25 -1.69 17.00
N GLU A 175 -5.19 -1.82 17.94
CA GLU A 175 -6.61 -2.06 17.63
C GLU A 175 -7.26 -0.82 17.01
N GLN A 176 -6.96 0.37 17.53
CA GLN A 176 -7.48 1.62 17.00
C GLN A 176 -7.02 1.87 15.56
N ILE A 177 -5.74 1.65 15.24
CA ILE A 177 -5.21 1.81 13.89
C ILE A 177 -5.82 0.80 12.94
N SER A 178 -5.96 -0.46 13.35
CA SER A 178 -6.62 -1.49 12.56
C SER A 178 -8.04 -1.03 12.21
N THR A 179 -8.86 -0.74 13.21
CA THR A 179 -10.26 -0.38 13.01
C THR A 179 -10.43 0.89 12.17
N GLN A 180 -9.76 1.98 12.53
CA GLN A 180 -9.94 3.27 11.87
C GLN A 180 -9.21 3.34 10.53
N GLY A 181 -8.00 2.78 10.45
CA GLY A 181 -7.19 2.72 9.24
C GLY A 181 -7.86 1.89 8.15
N ILE A 182 -8.30 0.67 8.49
CA ILE A 182 -9.04 -0.20 7.56
C ILE A 182 -10.32 0.48 7.11
N LYS A 183 -11.12 1.04 8.03
CA LYS A 183 -12.37 1.73 7.67
C LYS A 183 -12.14 2.86 6.66
N ARG A 184 -11.13 3.70 6.89
CA ARG A 184 -10.79 4.81 5.98
C ARG A 184 -10.31 4.31 4.62
N TYR A 185 -9.44 3.30 4.61
CA TYR A 185 -8.98 2.68 3.36
C TYR A 185 -10.14 2.06 2.57
N MET A 186 -11.04 1.32 3.23
CA MET A 186 -12.18 0.68 2.57
C MET A 186 -13.14 1.70 1.96
N ALA A 187 -13.40 2.82 2.65
CA ALA A 187 -14.17 3.92 2.09
C ALA A 187 -13.49 4.49 0.84
N LEU A 188 -12.18 4.72 0.90
CA LEU A 188 -11.40 5.31 -0.19
C LEU A 188 -11.34 4.41 -1.42
N ILE A 189 -11.06 3.11 -1.25
CA ILE A 189 -11.00 2.19 -2.38
C ILE A 189 -12.37 1.91 -2.99
N GLN A 190 -13.44 1.96 -2.18
CA GLN A 190 -14.80 1.82 -2.68
C GLN A 190 -15.19 3.04 -3.53
N GLU A 191 -14.87 4.25 -3.07
CA GLU A 191 -15.09 5.48 -3.85
C GLU A 191 -14.31 5.44 -5.17
N TYR A 192 -13.04 5.01 -5.12
CA TYR A 192 -12.21 4.86 -6.32
C TYR A 192 -12.81 3.83 -7.29
N LYS A 193 -13.26 2.68 -6.79
CA LYS A 193 -13.93 1.64 -7.59
C LYS A 193 -15.21 2.14 -8.26
N ASP A 194 -16.05 2.85 -7.52
CA ASP A 194 -17.30 3.39 -8.05
C ASP A 194 -17.05 4.43 -9.15
N TRP A 195 -16.04 5.27 -8.95
CA TRP A 195 -15.58 6.18 -9.99
C TRP A 195 -15.08 5.44 -11.23
N CYS A 196 -14.19 4.45 -11.09
CA CYS A 196 -13.71 3.65 -12.22
C CYS A 196 -14.87 2.99 -12.98
N ASN A 197 -15.83 2.39 -12.27
CA ASN A 197 -17.01 1.78 -12.87
C ASN A 197 -17.84 2.79 -13.67
N ASN A 198 -17.98 4.02 -13.18
CA ASN A 198 -18.65 5.07 -13.92
C ASN A 198 -17.89 5.46 -15.19
N GLN A 199 -16.56 5.57 -15.13
CA GLN A 199 -15.72 5.82 -16.30
C GLN A 199 -15.86 4.70 -17.34
N PHE A 200 -15.84 3.42 -16.94
CA PHE A 200 -16.11 2.31 -17.87
C PHE A 200 -17.45 2.44 -18.60
N ARG A 201 -18.52 2.86 -17.89
CA ARG A 201 -19.83 3.10 -18.52
C ARG A 201 -19.81 4.28 -19.49
N LEU A 202 -19.08 5.34 -19.19
CA LEU A 202 -18.91 6.50 -20.08
C LEU A 202 -18.09 6.14 -21.32
N ALA A 203 -17.06 5.31 -21.17
CA ALA A 203 -16.26 4.81 -22.29
C ALA A 203 -17.12 4.02 -23.28
N LEU A 204 -18.03 3.17 -22.79
CA LEU A 204 -18.99 2.44 -23.63
C LEU A 204 -19.96 3.37 -24.39
N LYS A 205 -20.19 4.59 -23.89
CA LYS A 205 -20.98 5.63 -24.54
C LYS A 205 -20.16 6.52 -25.50
N GLY A 206 -18.87 6.22 -25.68
CA GLY A 206 -17.97 6.92 -26.60
C GLY A 206 -17.13 8.04 -25.97
N ASP A 207 -17.09 8.16 -24.64
CA ASP A 207 -16.21 9.11 -23.97
C ASP A 207 -14.74 8.71 -24.12
N LYS A 208 -13.97 9.53 -24.85
CA LYS A 208 -12.56 9.27 -25.16
C LYS A 208 -11.64 9.35 -23.95
N ARG A 209 -11.95 10.19 -22.95
CA ARG A 209 -11.14 10.32 -21.74
C ARG A 209 -11.39 9.12 -20.83
N ALA A 210 -12.64 8.69 -20.72
CA ALA A 210 -13.01 7.51 -19.98
C ALA A 210 -12.43 6.22 -20.60
N ALA A 211 -12.26 6.19 -21.93
CA ALA A 211 -11.62 5.07 -22.63
C ALA A 211 -10.17 4.81 -22.19
N LEU A 212 -9.43 5.83 -21.76
CA LEU A 212 -8.06 5.67 -21.23
C LEU A 212 -7.98 4.79 -19.97
N LEU A 213 -9.11 4.68 -19.25
CA LEU A 213 -9.21 3.84 -18.07
C LEU A 213 -9.38 2.35 -18.44
N THR A 214 -9.90 2.07 -19.65
CA THR A 214 -10.07 0.71 -20.16
C THR A 214 -8.73 0.03 -20.46
N GLU A 215 -7.72 0.80 -20.81
CA GLU A 215 -6.34 0.32 -20.99
C GLU A 215 -5.72 -0.22 -19.69
N ARG A 216 -6.31 0.12 -18.53
CA ARG A 216 -5.84 -0.28 -17.19
C ARG A 216 -6.73 -1.30 -16.51
N ASP A 217 -7.70 -1.87 -17.23
CA ASP A 217 -8.71 -2.77 -16.67
C ASP A 217 -8.10 -3.93 -15.87
N GLN A 218 -7.03 -4.55 -16.39
CA GLN A 218 -6.35 -5.64 -15.68
C GLN A 218 -5.72 -5.19 -14.37
N THR A 219 -5.02 -4.05 -14.35
CA THR A 219 -4.40 -3.49 -13.14
C THR A 219 -5.45 -3.13 -12.10
N LEU A 220 -6.54 -2.51 -12.52
CA LEU A 220 -7.63 -2.10 -11.63
C LEU A 220 -8.38 -3.31 -11.07
N LYS A 221 -8.63 -4.33 -11.90
CA LYS A 221 -9.19 -5.61 -11.43
C LYS A 221 -8.28 -6.29 -10.42
N ALA A 222 -6.98 -6.36 -10.69
CA ALA A 222 -6.00 -6.92 -9.76
C ALA A 222 -6.01 -6.18 -8.41
N LEU A 223 -6.09 -4.85 -8.42
CA LEU A 223 -6.22 -4.06 -7.21
C LEU A 223 -7.50 -4.38 -6.43
N PHE A 224 -8.67 -4.30 -7.08
CA PHE A 224 -9.97 -4.49 -6.41
C PHE A 224 -10.23 -5.93 -5.96
N GLN A 225 -9.57 -6.90 -6.59
CA GLN A 225 -9.68 -8.32 -6.30
C GLN A 225 -8.48 -8.85 -5.50
N SER A 226 -7.55 -7.99 -5.10
CA SER A 226 -6.36 -8.40 -4.34
C SER A 226 -6.77 -9.10 -3.04
N GLU A 227 -6.57 -10.41 -3.02
CA GLU A 227 -6.81 -11.27 -1.85
C GLU A 227 -5.80 -10.95 -0.74
N GLU A 228 -4.56 -10.67 -1.13
CA GLU A 228 -3.51 -10.21 -0.24
C GLU A 228 -3.89 -8.95 0.53
N ASN A 229 -4.39 -7.90 -0.16
CA ASN A 229 -4.80 -6.68 0.52
C ASN A 229 -5.98 -6.95 1.47
N ARG A 230 -6.86 -7.90 1.16
CA ARG A 230 -7.93 -8.30 2.09
C ARG A 230 -7.39 -9.03 3.30
N LEU A 231 -6.43 -9.95 3.10
CA LEU A 231 -5.80 -10.70 4.18
C LEU A 231 -5.08 -9.75 5.14
N LEU A 232 -4.24 -8.85 4.65
CA LEU A 232 -3.50 -7.87 5.46
C LEU A 232 -4.41 -6.95 6.30
N LEU A 233 -5.63 -6.70 5.84
CA LEU A 233 -6.62 -5.88 6.53
C LEU A 233 -7.55 -6.71 7.43
N SER A 234 -7.43 -8.04 7.43
CA SER A 234 -8.29 -8.94 8.23
C SER A 234 -7.59 -9.53 9.45
N VAL A 235 -6.25 -9.47 9.46
CA VAL A 235 -5.38 -9.92 10.56
C VAL A 235 -5.31 -8.86 11.62
#